data_AF-A0AAC9IQW2-F1
#
_entry.id   AF-A0AAC9IQW2-F1
#
_cell.length_a   1.000
_cell.length_b   1.000
_cell.length_c   1.000
_cell.angle_alpha   90.00
_cell.angle_beta   90.00
_cell.angle_gamma   90.00
#
_symmetry.space_group_name_H-M   'P 1'
#
loop_
_entity.id
_entity.type
_entity.pdbx_description
1 polymer ?
#
loop_
_entity_poly.entity_id
_entity_poly.type
_entity_poly.pdbx_seq_one_letter_code
_entity_poly.pdbx_strand_id
1 'polypeptide(L)' 'MKLPIELKSNEFVVLVAVDIDPKYKVSNADEFYNTLPKSFKPIFKKVVGSNMNIYCVCNNQDDFMFCLRQTGYKTTLL' A
#
# COMPACT_ATOMS: atom_id res chain seq x y z
N MET A 1 21.41 -2.77 3.03
CA MET A 1 20.44 -2.74 4.15
C MET A 1 19.64 -4.03 4.12
N LYS A 2 19.60 -4.81 5.21
CA LYS A 2 18.73 -5.98 5.31
C LYS A 2 17.34 -5.46 5.66
N LEU A 3 16.35 -5.67 4.79
CA LEU A 3 14.95 -5.43 5.17
C LEU A 3 14.64 -6.37 6.36
N PRO A 4 13.96 -5.91 7.42
CA PRO A 4 13.66 -6.72 8.61
C PRO A 4 12.60 -7.80 8.36
N ILE A 5 12.41 -8.18 7.10
CA ILE A 5 11.30 -8.99 6.61
C ILE A 5 11.89 -9.89 5.52
N GLU A 6 11.74 -11.19 5.69
CA GLU A 6 12.13 -12.18 4.69
C GLU A 6 10.90 -12.42 3.80
N LEU A 7 10.98 -12.00 2.53
CA LEU A 7 9.90 -12.19 1.57
C LEU A 7 9.81 -13.68 1.21
N LYS A 8 8.61 -14.24 1.27
CA LYS A 8 8.37 -15.60 0.76
C LYS A 8 8.37 -15.59 -0.77
N SER A 9 8.51 -16.77 -1.38
CA SER A 9 8.40 -16.90 -2.83
C SER A 9 7.09 -16.27 -3.32
N ASN A 10 7.18 -15.44 -4.36
CA ASN A 10 6.09 -14.65 -4.94
C ASN A 10 5.55 -13.47 -4.11
N GLU A 11 6.21 -13.10 -3.00
CA GLU A 11 5.90 -11.86 -2.28
C GLU A 11 6.74 -10.68 -2.79
N PHE A 12 6.10 -9.52 -2.94
CA PHE A 12 6.74 -8.26 -3.33
C PHE A 12 6.24 -7.12 -2.46
N VAL A 13 7.02 -6.04 -2.36
CA VAL A 13 6.68 -4.86 -1.54
C VAL A 13 6.01 -3.80 -2.40
N VAL A 14 4.90 -3.26 -1.89
CA VAL A 14 4.17 -2.15 -2.51
C VAL A 14 4.13 -0.98 -1.53
N LEU A 15 4.42 0.21 -2.03
CA LEU A 15 4.22 1.46 -1.29
C LEU A 15 2.86 2.06 -1.69
N VAL A 16 1.96 2.18 -0.73
CA VAL A 16 0.70 2.91 -0.87
C VAL A 16 0.89 4.28 -0.22
N ALA A 17 0.80 5.34 -1.03
CA ALA A 17 0.82 6.72 -0.54
C ALA A 17 -0.61 7.26 -0.50
N VAL A 18 -1.02 7.79 0.65
CA VAL A 18 -2.35 8.34 0.89
C VAL A 18 -2.20 9.81 1.25
N ASP A 19 -2.87 10.69 0.52
CA ASP A 19 -2.95 12.10 0.87
C ASP A 19 -4.14 12.31 1.82
N ILE A 20 -3.84 12.84 3.02
CA ILE A 20 -4.81 13.15 4.05
C ILE A 20 -5.17 14.62 3.89
N ASP A 21 -6.40 14.88 3.43
CA ASP A 21 -6.92 16.24 3.46
C ASP A 21 -6.95 16.73 4.92
N PRO A 22 -6.26 17.84 5.25
CA PRO A 22 -6.10 18.34 6.61
C PRO A 22 -7.43 18.73 7.28
N LYS A 23 -8.53 18.82 6.53
CA LYS A 23 -9.88 19.01 7.07
C LYS A 23 -10.41 17.78 7.82
N TYR A 24 -9.89 16.59 7.51
CA TYR A 24 -10.32 15.34 8.13
C TYR A 24 -9.31 14.93 9.21
N LYS A 25 -9.78 14.81 10.46
CA LYS A 25 -8.99 14.15 11.51
C LYS A 25 -8.94 12.66 11.20
N VAL A 26 -7.74 12.08 11.15
CA VAL A 26 -7.54 10.62 11.03
C VAL A 26 -7.98 9.98 12.34
N SER A 27 -9.28 9.79 12.53
CA SER A 27 -9.83 9.13 13.71
C SER A 27 -9.86 7.61 13.56
N ASN A 28 -10.02 7.10 12.32
CA ASN A 28 -10.18 5.67 12.02
C ASN A 28 -9.28 5.21 10.86
N ALA A 29 -7.96 5.19 11.07
CA ALA A 29 -7.04 4.61 10.09
C ALA A 29 -7.35 3.13 9.79
N ASP A 30 -7.97 2.42 10.74
CA ASP A 30 -8.32 1.01 10.62
C ASP A 30 -9.44 0.74 9.60
N GLU A 31 -10.40 1.64 9.46
CA GLU A 31 -11.44 1.54 8.42
C GLU A 31 -10.86 1.72 7.02
N PHE A 32 -9.80 2.52 6.88
CA PHE A 32 -9.12 2.68 5.60
C PHE A 32 -8.39 1.41 5.19
N TYR A 33 -7.73 0.69 6.10
CA TYR A 33 -7.05 -0.57 5.75
C TYR A 33 -8.03 -1.64 5.27
N ASN A 34 -9.31 -1.58 5.67
CA ASN A 34 -10.34 -2.47 5.14
C ASN A 34 -10.68 -2.20 3.67
N THR A 35 -10.34 -1.02 3.14
CA THR A 35 -10.51 -0.68 1.72
C THR A 35 -9.35 -1.16 0.86
N LEU A 36 -8.20 -1.46 1.46
CA LEU A 36 -7.08 -2.05 0.73
C LEU A 36 -7.43 -3.49 0.32
N PRO A 37 -6.94 -3.97 -0.84
CA PRO A 37 -7.10 -5.36 -1.21
C PRO A 37 -6.54 -6.28 -0.12
N LYS A 38 -7.22 -7.40 0.15
CA LYS A 38 -6.82 -8.36 1.19
C LYS A 38 -5.40 -8.93 0.99
N SER A 39 -4.90 -8.91 -0.24
CA SER A 39 -3.55 -9.30 -0.60
C SER A 39 -2.48 -8.31 -0.14
N PHE A 40 -2.84 -7.05 0.17
CA PHE A 40 -1.94 -6.02 0.64
C PHE A 40 -1.87 -6.09 2.17
N LYS A 41 -0.81 -6.68 2.70
CA LYS A 41 -0.57 -6.80 4.14
C LYS A 41 0.34 -5.67 4.60
N PRO A 42 -0.16 -4.68 5.37
CA PRO A 42 0.68 -3.58 5.86
C PRO A 42 1.76 -4.11 6.79
N ILE A 43 3.00 -3.62 6.61
CA ILE A 43 4.17 -4.00 7.40
C ILE A 43 4.69 -2.79 8.19
N PHE A 44 4.67 -1.62 7.55
CA PHE A 44 5.19 -0.40 8.14
C PHE A 44 4.36 0.79 7.64
N LYS A 45 4.11 1.74 8.52
CA LYS A 45 3.40 2.98 8.20
C LYS A 45 4.18 4.18 8.71
N LYS A 46 4.21 5.25 7.91
CA LYS A 46 4.86 6.50 8.27
C LYS A 46 4.02 7.67 7.78
N VAL A 47 3.68 8.56 8.71
CA VAL A 47 3.03 9.83 8.38
C VAL A 47 4.12 10.89 8.17
N VAL A 48 4.08 11.60 7.05
CA VAL A 48 4.99 12.68 6.68
C VAL A 48 4.15 13.84 6.14
N GLY A 49 3.95 14.88 6.97
CA GLY A 49 3.09 16.00 6.62
C GLY A 49 1.62 15.57 6.48
N SER A 50 1.00 15.90 5.34
CA SER A 50 -0.35 15.42 4.97
C SER A 50 -0.35 14.01 4.37
N ASN A 51 0.81 13.39 4.15
CA ASN A 51 0.86 12.08 3.49
C ASN A 51 1.06 10.93 4.50
N MET A 52 0.28 9.87 4.35
CA MET A 52 0.49 8.59 5.01
C MET A 52 1.06 7.58 4.00
N ASN A 53 2.28 7.13 4.26
CA ASN A 53 2.97 6.10 3.48
C ASN A 53 2.82 4.76 4.18
N ILE A 54 2.24 3.78 3.48
CA ILE A 54 1.99 2.43 3.98
C ILE A 54 2.77 1.45 3.10
N TYR A 55 3.71 0.74 3.69
CA TYR A 55 4.46 -0.32 3.03
C TYR A 55 3.73 -1.64 3.26
N CYS A 56 3.33 -2.30 2.18
CA CYS A 56 2.60 -3.55 2.19
C CYS A 56 3.44 -4.67 1.56
N VAL A 57 3.36 -5.89 2.11
CA VAL A 57 3.67 -7.10 1.33
C VAL A 57 2.44 -7.43 0.51
N CYS A 58 2.63 -7.65 -0.78
CA CYS A 58 1.63 -8.21 -1.67
C CYS A 58 2.13 -9.56 -2.18
N ASN A 59 1.21 -10.53 -2.29
CA ASN A 59 1.48 -11.86 -2.84
C ASN A 59 0.60 -12.19 -4.06
N ASN A 60 -0.15 -11.21 -4.56
CA ASN A 60 -1.06 -11.36 -5.68
C ASN A 60 -0.83 -10.24 -6.70
N GLN A 61 -0.28 -10.61 -7.86
CA GLN A 61 0.03 -9.67 -8.92
C GLN A 61 -1.22 -9.05 -9.56
N ASP A 62 -2.32 -9.80 -9.67
CA ASP A 62 -3.54 -9.32 -10.32
C ASP A 62 -4.22 -8.21 -9.50
N ASP A 63 -4.26 -8.35 -8.18
CA ASP A 63 -4.79 -7.32 -7.28
C ASP A 63 -3.96 -6.03 -7.38
N PHE A 64 -2.63 -6.17 -7.43
CA PHE A 64 -1.73 -5.03 -7.63
C PHE A 64 -1.99 -4.33 -8.97
N MET A 65 -2.09 -5.11 -10.06
CA MET A 65 -2.35 -4.58 -11.40
C MET A 65 -3.74 -3.95 -11.51
N PHE A 66 -4.75 -4.48 -10.81
CA PHE A 66 -6.07 -3.88 -10.72
C PHE A 66 -6.03 -2.50 -10.06
N CYS A 67 -5.35 -2.38 -8.91
CA CYS A 67 -5.17 -1.09 -8.24
C CYS A 67 -4.40 -0.07 -9.11
N LEU A 68 -3.36 -0.50 -9.83
CA LEU A 68 -2.64 0.37 -10.76
C LEU A 68 -3.51 0.86 -11.92
N ARG A 69 -4.43 0.03 -12.43
CA ARG A 69 -5.37 0.46 -13.48
C ARG A 69 -6.34 1.53 -12.98
N GLN A 70 -6.77 1.43 -11.72
CA GLN A 70 -7.66 2.43 -11.12
C GLN A 70 -7.00 3.80 -10.94
N THR A 71 -5.68 3.85 -10.78
CA THR A 71 -4.92 5.11 -10.71
C THR A 71 -4.65 5.73 -12.08
N GLY A 72 -5.11 5.09 -13.18
CA GLY A 72 -4.99 5.61 -14.54
C GLY A 72 -3.61 5.42 -15.18
N TYR A 73 -2.69 4.72 -14.51
CA TYR A 73 -1.36 4.43 -15.05
C TYR A 73 -1.39 3.12 -15.87
N LYS A 74 -0.97 3.18 -17.14
CA LYS A 74 -0.65 1.99 -17.96
C LYS A 74 0.77 1.54 -17.61
N THR A 75 0.91 0.43 -16.91
CA THR A 75 2.22 -0.16 -16.62
C THR A 75 2.31 -1.58 -17.16
N THR A 76 3.44 -1.86 -17.83
CA THR A 76 3.87 -3.22 -18.17
C THR A 76 4.80 -3.66 -17.04
N LEU A 77 4.52 -4.77 -16.37
CA LEU A 77 5.49 -5.38 -15.46
C LEU A 77 6.63 -5.94 -16.32
N LEU A 78 7.82 -5.35 -16.20
CA LEU A 78 9.06 -5.86 -16.80
C LEU A 78 9.68 -6.90 -15.87
#